data_AF-A0A7S2U1B9-F1
#
_entry.id   AF-A0A7S2U1B9-F1
#
_cell.length_a   1.000
_cell.length_b   1.000
_cell.length_c   1.000
_cell.angle_alpha   90.00
_cell.angle_beta   90.00
_cell.angle_gamma   90.00
#
_symmetry.space_group_name_H-M   'P 1'
#
loop_
_entity.id
_entity.type
_entity.pdbx_description
1 polymer ?
#
loop_
_entity_poly.entity_id
_entity_poly.type
_entity_poly.pdbx_seq_one_letter_code
_entity_poly.pdbx_strand_id
1 'polypeptide(L)'
;NYGRSPPVEWTLSGLSSDDWRDGFIHGTIPQVPLTTLNSVIAVVRLAHDLYPHKRHEISRRGVASAIGMMNLFGCAFGAMPMCHGAGGLAAQHSFGARGGLSIVFLGTLKIALALIFGGAAILSLLSAFPDAILGALLGISGLELAVS
;
A
#
# COMPACT_ATOMS: atom_id res chain seq x y z
N ASN A 1 16.66 16.52 -17.63
CA ASN A 1 17.70 16.99 -16.69
C ASN A 1 17.56 16.27 -15.35
N TYR A 2 18.00 15.00 -15.28
CA TYR A 2 18.08 14.20 -14.05
C TYR A 2 19.37 14.53 -13.27
N GLY A 3 19.60 15.82 -13.02
CA GLY A 3 20.83 16.30 -12.39
C GLY A 3 20.48 17.01 -11.09
N ARG A 4 20.77 16.34 -9.97
CA ARG A 4 20.50 16.73 -8.57
C ARG A 4 19.09 16.40 -8.10
N SER A 5 18.96 15.26 -7.42
CA SER A 5 17.90 15.08 -6.43
C SER A 5 18.01 16.25 -5.45
N PRO A 6 16.93 17.01 -5.19
CA PRO A 6 16.96 18.03 -4.14
C PRO A 6 17.36 17.37 -2.80
N PRO A 7 17.91 18.12 -1.83
CA PRO A 7 18.01 17.63 -0.46
C PRO A 7 16.64 17.11 -0.01
N VAL A 8 16.61 16.17 0.95
CA VAL A 8 15.34 15.64 1.51
C VAL A 8 14.49 16.81 2.00
N GLU A 9 13.63 17.29 1.12
CA GLU A 9 12.69 18.36 1.38
C GLU A 9 11.48 17.66 1.99
N TRP A 10 11.12 18.08 3.20
CA TRP A 10 9.98 17.50 3.89
C TRP A 10 8.77 17.71 3.01
N THR A 11 8.01 16.64 2.72
CA THR A 11 6.87 16.71 1.77
C THR A 11 5.82 17.75 2.17
N LEU A 12 5.81 18.17 3.44
CA LEU A 12 4.91 19.17 3.97
C LEU A 12 5.42 20.61 3.84
N SER A 13 6.69 20.86 3.49
CA SER A 13 7.20 22.22 3.30
C SER A 13 6.73 22.78 1.96
N GLY A 14 6.13 23.97 1.99
CA GLY A 14 5.70 24.68 0.77
C GLY A 14 4.29 24.37 0.27
N LEU A 15 3.47 23.61 1.03
CA LEU A 15 2.08 23.32 0.66
C LEU A 15 1.21 24.58 0.59
N SER A 16 0.57 24.79 -0.57
CA SER A 16 -0.45 25.83 -0.77
C SER A 16 -1.83 25.34 -0.31
N SER A 17 -2.73 26.28 -0.03
CA SER A 17 -4.15 25.97 0.20
C SER A 17 -4.81 25.29 -1.01
N ASP A 18 -4.31 25.56 -2.22
CA ASP A 18 -4.79 24.91 -3.44
C ASP A 18 -4.40 23.43 -3.49
N ASP A 19 -3.19 23.07 -3.04
CA ASP A 19 -2.73 21.68 -2.96
C ASP A 19 -3.57 20.87 -1.96
N TRP A 20 -3.93 21.49 -0.84
CA TRP A 20 -4.84 20.90 0.14
C TRP A 20 -6.23 20.67 -0.43
N ARG A 21 -6.76 21.64 -1.18
CA ARG A 21 -8.08 21.53 -1.82
C ARG A 21 -8.08 20.44 -2.88
N ASP A 22 -7.04 20.39 -3.72
CA ASP A 22 -6.88 19.39 -4.77
C ASP A 22 -6.76 17.98 -4.17
N GLY A 23 -5.86 17.80 -3.20
CA GLY A 23 -5.66 16.53 -2.50
C GLY A 23 -6.90 16.06 -1.73
N PHE A 24 -7.70 16.99 -1.19
CA PHE A 24 -8.96 16.64 -0.56
C PHE A 24 -10.00 16.15 -1.58
N ILE A 25 -10.21 16.90 -2.66
CA ILE A 25 -11.26 16.62 -3.65
C ILE A 25 -10.91 15.39 -4.50
N HIS A 26 -9.70 15.34 -5.05
CA HIS A 26 -9.30 14.29 -5.99
C HIS A 26 -8.65 13.09 -5.30
N GLY A 27 -8.07 13.26 -4.11
CA GLY A 27 -7.46 12.18 -3.34
C GLY A 27 -8.42 11.63 -2.28
N THR A 28 -8.76 12.44 -1.29
CA THR A 28 -9.43 11.97 -0.06
C THR A 28 -10.84 11.44 -0.34
N ILE A 29 -11.68 12.18 -1.06
CA ILE A 29 -13.06 11.79 -1.35
C ILE A 29 -13.15 10.39 -2.01
N PRO A 30 -12.42 10.09 -3.11
CA PRO A 30 -12.47 8.74 -3.70
C PRO A 30 -11.73 7.68 -2.87
N GLN A 31 -10.68 8.06 -2.14
CA GLN A 31 -9.85 7.11 -1.40
C GLN A 31 -10.53 6.58 -0.11
N VAL A 32 -11.38 7.38 0.54
CA VAL A 32 -12.13 6.97 1.74
C VAL A 32 -12.99 5.71 1.52
N PRO A 33 -13.92 5.67 0.54
CA PRO A 33 -14.72 4.46 0.30
C PRO A 33 -13.85 3.29 -0.17
N LEU A 34 -12.88 3.53 -1.07
CA LEU A 34 -12.00 2.47 -1.58
C LEU A 34 -11.19 1.80 -0.48
N THR A 35 -10.54 2.58 0.39
CA THR A 35 -9.74 2.08 1.52
C THR A 35 -10.61 1.40 2.56
N THR A 36 -11.81 1.94 2.83
CA THR A 36 -12.73 1.33 3.79
C THR A 36 -13.18 -0.05 3.33
N LEU A 37 -13.60 -0.17 2.06
CA LEU A 37 -14.11 -1.42 1.52
C LEU A 37 -13.00 -2.44 1.29
N ASN A 38 -11.96 -2.07 0.54
CA ASN A 38 -10.88 -2.99 0.14
C ASN A 38 -9.90 -3.28 1.29
N SER A 39 -9.57 -2.26 2.08
CA SER A 39 -8.44 -2.34 2.99
C SER A 39 -8.80 -2.46 4.47
N VAL A 40 -10.07 -2.25 4.83
CA VAL A 40 -10.58 -2.48 6.19
C VAL A 40 -11.56 -3.65 6.20
N ILE A 41 -12.66 -3.55 5.46
CA ILE A 41 -13.75 -4.54 5.53
C ILE A 41 -13.30 -5.86 4.91
N ALA A 42 -12.84 -5.86 3.66
CA ALA A 42 -12.42 -7.07 2.96
C ALA A 42 -11.22 -7.75 3.65
N VAL A 43 -10.24 -6.97 4.11
CA VAL A 43 -9.09 -7.51 4.86
C VAL A 43 -9.52 -8.19 6.15
N VAL A 44 -10.36 -7.54 6.98
CA VAL A 44 -10.80 -8.13 8.24
C VAL A 44 -11.63 -9.37 7.99
N ARG A 45 -12.50 -9.34 6.98
CA ARG A 45 -13.31 -10.50 6.59
C ARG A 45 -12.42 -11.67 6.18
N LEU A 46 -11.49 -11.44 5.26
CA LEU A 46 -10.55 -12.45 4.80
C LEU A 46 -9.69 -12.98 5.96
N ALA A 47 -9.17 -12.10 6.81
CA ALA A 47 -8.36 -12.51 7.96
C ALA A 47 -9.16 -13.38 8.95
N HIS A 48 -10.45 -13.10 9.15
CA HIS A 48 -11.35 -13.93 9.97
C HIS A 48 -11.62 -15.29 9.35
N ASP A 49 -11.62 -15.39 8.03
CA ASP A 49 -11.83 -16.65 7.32
C ASP A 49 -10.54 -17.49 7.30
N LEU A 50 -9.37 -16.87 7.12
CA LEU A 50 -8.07 -17.54 7.13
C LEU A 50 -7.56 -17.90 8.54
N TYR A 51 -7.85 -17.06 9.55
CA TYR A 51 -7.37 -17.20 10.92
C TYR A 51 -8.51 -17.16 11.94
N PRO A 52 -9.41 -18.16 11.95
CA PRO A 52 -10.60 -18.17 12.81
C PRO A 52 -10.25 -18.09 14.31
N HIS A 53 -9.12 -18.65 14.72
CA HIS A 53 -8.65 -18.60 16.11
C HIS A 53 -8.22 -17.20 16.58
N LYS A 54 -7.98 -16.25 15.66
CA LYS A 54 -7.54 -14.88 15.97
C LYS A 54 -8.64 -13.83 15.75
N ARG A 55 -9.89 -14.24 15.54
CA ARG A 55 -11.00 -13.33 15.24
C ARG A 55 -11.18 -12.22 16.28
N HIS A 56 -10.94 -12.54 17.55
CA HIS A 56 -11.05 -11.59 18.67
C HIS A 56 -9.94 -10.53 18.67
N GLU A 57 -8.80 -10.81 18.04
CA GLU A 57 -7.64 -9.92 17.97
C GLU A 57 -7.75 -8.94 16.78
N ILE A 58 -8.51 -9.30 15.73
CA ILE A 58 -8.57 -8.55 14.48
C ILE A 58 -9.90 -7.78 14.39
N SER A 59 -9.85 -6.45 14.54
CA SER A 59 -11.03 -5.58 14.48
C SER A 59 -10.95 -4.54 13.36
N ARG A 60 -12.11 -4.18 12.79
CA ARG A 60 -12.20 -3.12 11.76
C ARG A 60 -11.65 -1.78 12.25
N ARG A 61 -11.95 -1.43 13.51
CA ARG A 61 -11.44 -0.19 14.12
C ARG A 61 -9.92 -0.21 14.25
N GLY A 62 -9.35 -1.32 14.72
CA GLY A 62 -7.89 -1.47 14.84
C GLY A 62 -7.17 -1.39 13.49
N VAL A 63 -7.72 -2.05 12.46
CA VAL A 63 -7.16 -2.00 11.10
C VAL A 63 -7.28 -0.59 10.52
N ALA A 64 -8.43 0.08 10.67
CA ALA A 64 -8.63 1.45 10.19
C ALA A 64 -7.70 2.45 10.90
N SER A 65 -7.52 2.34 12.23
CA SER A 65 -6.59 3.20 12.98
C SER A 65 -5.14 2.94 12.57
N ALA A 66 -4.74 1.69 12.34
CA ALA A 66 -3.41 1.37 11.85
C ALA A 66 -3.14 1.98 10.47
N ILE A 67 -4.12 1.92 9.56
CA ILE A 67 -4.04 2.57 8.24
C ILE A 67 -3.89 4.08 8.37
N GLY A 68 -4.70 4.72 9.22
CA GLY A 68 -4.61 6.16 9.46
C GLY A 68 -3.23 6.56 10.00
N MET A 69 -2.73 5.83 11.00
CA MET A 69 -1.41 6.11 11.58
C MET A 69 -0.28 5.95 10.56
N MET A 70 -0.25 4.85 9.79
CA MET A 70 0.84 4.66 8.82
C MET A 70 0.84 5.71 7.72
N ASN A 71 -0.33 6.20 7.28
CA ASN A 71 -0.41 7.25 6.27
C ASN A 71 -0.03 8.61 6.84
N LEU A 72 -0.42 8.91 8.09
CA LEU A 72 -0.03 10.16 8.75
C LEU A 72 1.49 10.25 8.92
N PHE A 73 2.13 9.18 9.38
CA PHE A 73 3.59 9.12 9.50
C PHE A 73 4.27 9.09 8.13
N GLY A 74 3.78 8.27 7.20
CA GLY A 74 4.36 8.12 5.87
C GLY A 74 4.31 9.41 5.04
N CYS A 75 3.23 10.19 5.16
CA CYS A 75 3.05 11.45 4.44
C CYS A 75 4.19 12.45 4.74
N ALA A 76 4.67 12.52 5.98
CA ALA A 76 5.78 13.40 6.34
C ALA A 76 7.09 13.06 5.60
N PHE A 77 7.28 11.79 5.21
CA PHE A 77 8.44 11.31 4.47
C PHE A 77 8.22 11.20 2.96
N GLY A 78 7.08 11.68 2.45
CA GLY A 78 6.75 11.58 1.03
C GLY A 78 6.37 10.17 0.58
N ALA A 79 5.93 9.32 1.51
CA ALA A 79 5.43 8.00 1.16
C ALA A 79 4.12 8.12 0.38
N MET A 80 3.97 7.27 -0.63
CA MET A 80 2.69 7.07 -1.32
C MET A 80 1.63 6.55 -0.33
N PRO A 81 0.33 6.82 -0.54
CA PRO A 81 -0.73 6.31 0.31
C PRO A 81 -0.66 4.79 0.49
N MET A 82 -0.70 4.34 1.74
CA MET A 82 -0.55 2.93 2.12
C MET A 82 -1.87 2.35 2.62
N CYS A 83 -2.02 1.03 2.50
CA CYS A 83 -3.19 0.31 2.98
C CYS A 83 -2.80 -1.11 3.44
N HIS A 84 -3.70 -1.77 4.17
CA HIS A 84 -3.64 -3.22 4.29
C HIS A 84 -4.40 -3.81 3.10
N GLY A 85 -3.77 -4.63 2.27
CA GLY A 85 -4.41 -5.20 1.09
C GLY A 85 -4.92 -6.61 1.34
N ALA A 86 -6.19 -6.90 1.05
CA ALA A 86 -6.75 -8.25 1.17
C ALA A 86 -6.05 -9.21 0.20
N GLY A 87 -5.80 -8.78 -1.04
CA GLY A 87 -5.05 -9.57 -2.02
C GLY A 87 -3.61 -9.88 -1.58
N GLY A 88 -2.93 -8.93 -0.93
CA GLY A 88 -1.59 -9.16 -0.37
C GLY A 88 -1.60 -10.20 0.76
N LEU A 89 -2.60 -10.13 1.64
CA LEU A 89 -2.80 -11.13 2.69
C LEU A 89 -3.12 -12.51 2.10
N ALA A 90 -4.03 -12.58 1.12
CA ALA A 90 -4.39 -13.81 0.42
C ALA A 90 -3.18 -14.43 -0.27
N ALA A 91 -2.40 -13.64 -1.02
CA ALA A 91 -1.22 -14.11 -1.72
C ALA A 91 -0.20 -14.71 -0.75
N GLN A 92 0.14 -13.99 0.32
CA GLN A 92 1.05 -14.49 1.36
C GLN A 92 0.56 -15.81 1.95
N HIS A 93 -0.73 -15.91 2.27
CA HIS A 93 -1.32 -17.13 2.81
C HIS A 93 -1.31 -18.29 1.79
N SER A 94 -1.59 -18.02 0.52
CA SER A 94 -1.55 -19.00 -0.58
C SER A 94 -0.14 -19.52 -0.85
N PHE A 95 0.89 -18.67 -0.69
CA PHE A 95 2.29 -19.08 -0.73
C PHE A 95 2.80 -19.73 0.57
N GLY A 96 1.90 -20.03 1.52
CA GLY A 96 2.21 -20.81 2.72
C GLY A 96 2.52 -19.98 3.97
N ALA A 97 2.45 -18.65 3.93
CA ALA A 97 2.62 -17.84 5.13
C ALA A 97 1.46 -18.06 6.12
N ARG A 98 1.80 -18.43 7.36
CA ARG A 98 0.84 -18.62 8.46
C ARG A 98 0.96 -17.57 9.56
N GLY A 99 1.85 -16.60 9.39
CA GLY A 99 2.08 -15.50 10.33
C GLY A 99 2.78 -14.30 9.67
N GLY A 100 3.07 -13.28 10.48
CA GLY A 100 3.59 -12.00 10.00
C GLY A 100 5.06 -12.00 9.54
N LEU A 101 5.83 -13.06 9.82
CA LEU A 101 7.26 -13.10 9.50
C LEU A 101 7.55 -12.94 8.01
N SER A 102 6.70 -13.48 7.13
CA SER A 102 6.87 -13.32 5.67
C SER A 102 6.80 -11.84 5.25
N ILE A 103 5.88 -11.09 5.85
CA ILE A 103 5.71 -9.66 5.57
C ILE A 103 6.90 -8.87 6.10
N VAL A 104 7.37 -9.19 7.30
CA VAL A 104 8.58 -8.55 7.89
C VAL A 104 9.80 -8.84 7.02
N PHE A 105 10.02 -10.10 6.63
CA PHE A 105 11.13 -10.48 5.77
C PHE A 105 11.09 -9.74 4.43
N LEU A 106 9.93 -9.71 3.77
CA LEU A 106 9.75 -8.99 2.51
C LEU A 106 10.03 -7.49 2.67
N GLY A 107 9.54 -6.86 3.73
CA GLY A 107 9.78 -5.45 4.02
C GLY A 107 11.26 -5.15 4.24
N THR A 108 11.93 -5.94 5.08
CA THR A 108 13.37 -5.82 5.35
C THR A 108 14.19 -5.99 4.08
N LEU A 109 13.85 -6.98 3.24
CA LEU A 109 14.54 -7.19 1.97
C LEU A 109 14.39 -5.99 1.04
N LYS A 110 13.18 -5.42 0.92
CA LYS A 110 12.95 -4.22 0.08
C LYS A 110 13.76 -3.02 0.57
N ILE A 111 13.83 -2.81 1.88
CA ILE A 111 14.65 -1.75 2.49
C ILE A 111 16.15 -2.01 2.21
N ALA A 112 16.62 -3.24 2.43
CA ALA A 112 18.02 -3.60 2.18
C ALA A 112 18.41 -3.40 0.71
N LEU A 113 17.55 -3.82 -0.22
CA LEU A 113 17.76 -3.58 -1.65
C LEU A 113 17.85 -2.07 -1.95
N ALA A 114 16.93 -1.27 -1.41
CA ALA A 114 16.93 0.19 -1.59
C ALA A 114 18.20 0.86 -1.07
N LEU A 115 18.74 0.39 0.06
CA LEU A 115 19.97 0.92 0.64
C LEU A 115 21.23 0.46 -0.12
N ILE A 116 21.27 -0.78 -0.62
CA ILE A 116 22.44 -1.34 -1.32
C ILE A 116 22.56 -0.79 -2.75
N PHE A 117 21.47 -0.80 -3.51
CA PHE A 117 21.48 -0.47 -4.94
C PHE A 117 21.10 0.99 -5.23
N GLY A 118 20.53 1.69 -4.24
CA GLY A 118 19.98 3.03 -4.41
C GLY A 118 18.64 3.04 -5.14
N GLY A 119 17.82 4.06 -4.85
CA GLY A 119 16.46 4.17 -5.40
C GLY A 119 16.41 4.27 -6.92
N ALA A 120 17.39 4.93 -7.55
CA ALA A 120 17.42 5.12 -9.01
C ALA A 120 17.62 3.80 -9.77
N ALA A 121 18.50 2.91 -9.28
CA ALA A 121 18.73 1.61 -9.93
C ALA A 121 17.50 0.70 -9.84
N ILE A 122 16.84 0.70 -8.69
CA ILE A 122 15.58 -0.05 -8.48
C ILE A 122 14.47 0.50 -9.36
N LEU A 123 14.34 1.83 -9.46
CA LEU A 123 13.30 2.45 -10.28
C LEU A 123 13.48 2.10 -11.76
N SER A 124 14.72 2.09 -12.26
CA SER A 124 15.03 1.63 -13.62
C SER A 124 14.64 0.16 -13.84
N LEU A 125 14.91 -0.72 -12.87
CA LEU A 125 14.49 -2.12 -12.95
C LEU A 125 12.96 -2.26 -12.95
N LEU A 126 12.27 -1.50 -12.11
CA LEU A 126 10.80 -1.51 -12.05
C LEU A 126 10.19 -0.96 -13.34
N SER A 127 10.79 0.05 -13.97
CA SER A 127 10.34 0.58 -15.26
C SER A 127 10.55 -0.38 -16.44
N ALA A 128 11.37 -1.42 -16.28
CA ALA A 128 11.54 -2.48 -17.26
C ALA A 128 10.45 -3.57 -17.15
N PHE A 129 9.56 -3.50 -16.15
CA PHE A 129 8.46 -4.45 -16.00
C PHE A 129 7.45 -4.29 -17.15
N PRO A 130 7.04 -5.37 -17.84
CA PRO A 130 6.17 -5.25 -19.00
C PRO A 130 4.76 -4.74 -18.67
N ASP A 131 4.37 -3.62 -19.28
CA ASP A 131 3.04 -3.02 -19.09
C ASP A 131 1.90 -3.97 -19.45
N ALA A 132 2.10 -4.86 -20.42
CA ALA A 132 1.11 -5.85 -20.82
C ALA A 132 0.76 -6.83 -19.68
N ILE A 133 1.77 -7.25 -18.90
CA ILE A 133 1.56 -8.15 -17.75
C ILE A 133 0.84 -7.38 -16.65
N LEU A 134 1.26 -6.15 -16.38
CA LEU A 134 0.61 -5.29 -15.38
C LEU A 134 -0.86 -5.04 -15.74
N GLY A 135 -1.14 -4.72 -16.99
CA GLY A 135 -2.49 -4.52 -17.52
C GLY A 135 -3.34 -5.78 -17.43
N ALA A 136 -2.78 -6.95 -17.73
CA ALA A 136 -3.50 -8.22 -17.59
C ALA A 136 -3.86 -8.52 -16.12
N LEU A 137 -2.90 -8.33 -15.19
CA LEU A 137 -3.14 -8.52 -13.76
C LEU A 137 -4.24 -7.57 -13.25
N LEU A 138 -4.15 -6.29 -13.59
CA LEU A 138 -5.15 -5.29 -13.20
C LEU A 138 -6.51 -5.54 -13.85
N GLY A 139 -6.54 -5.94 -15.12
CA GLY A 139 -7.76 -6.25 -15.85
C GLY A 139 -8.49 -7.46 -15.25
N ILE A 140 -7.76 -8.52 -14.91
CA ILE A 140 -8.34 -9.71 -14.27
C ILE A 140 -8.85 -9.37 -12.88
N SER A 141 -8.05 -8.69 -12.04
CA SER A 141 -8.51 -8.29 -10.70
C SER A 141 -9.69 -7.32 -10.75
N GLY A 142 -9.73 -6.42 -11.74
CA GLY A 142 -10.85 -5.51 -11.96
C GLY A 142 -12.13 -6.23 -12.38
N LEU A 143 -12.01 -7.23 -13.27
CA LEU A 143 -13.14 -8.06 -13.68
C LEU A 143 -13.66 -8.93 -12.52
N GLU A 144 -12.75 -9.54 -11.76
CA GLU A 144 -13.10 -10.31 -10.56
C GLU A 144 -13.87 -9.45 -9.55
N LEU A 145 -13.45 -8.20 -9.34
CA LEU A 145 -14.14 -7.23 -8.49
C LEU A 145 -15.52 -6.82 -9.04
N ALA A 146 -15.68 -6.74 -10.36
CA ALA A 146 -16.96 -6.38 -10.98
C ALA A 146 -18.01 -7.52 -10.94
N VAL A 147 -17.55 -8.78 -10.87
CA VAL A 147 -18.40 -9.98 -10.92
C VAL A 147 -18.70 -10.54 -9.51
N SER A 148 -17.88 -10.22 -8.50
CA SER A 148 -18.05 -10.66 -7.10
C SER A 148 -19.07 -9.83 -6.32
#